data_AF-A0A9E3VNI2-F1
#
_entry.id   AF-A0A9E3VNI2-F1
#
_cell.length_a   1.000
_cell.length_b   1.000
_cell.length_c   1.000
_cell.angle_alpha   90.00
_cell.angle_beta   90.00
_cell.angle_gamma   90.00
#
_symmetry.space_group_name_H-M   'P 1'
#
loop_
_entity.id
_entity.type
_entity.pdbx_description
1 polymer ?
#
loop_
_entity_poly.entity_id
_entity_poly.type
_entity_poly.pdbx_seq_one_letter_code
_entity_poly.pdbx_strand_id
1 'polypeptide(L)'
;MVKTIIKPDNNTVNITVPDSYIGKEVEIICFALDEPKTNGTKSPDTEPKKTMADFWGILSDETAEQLQKHVAESRNEWEERFNKQCE
;
A
#
# COMPACT_ATOMS: atom_id res chain seq x y z
N MET A 1 -8.20 13.04 -22.30
CA MET A 1 -7.18 12.35 -21.48
C MET A 1 -6.82 11.07 -22.19
N VAL A 2 -5.57 10.92 -22.65
CA VAL A 2 -5.11 9.71 -23.34
C VAL A 2 -4.49 8.80 -22.27
N LYS A 3 -5.12 7.64 -22.00
CA LYS A 3 -4.58 6.63 -21.09
C LYS A 3 -4.31 5.36 -21.89
N THR A 4 -3.04 4.98 -21.96
CA THR A 4 -2.60 3.77 -22.66
C THR A 4 -1.80 2.91 -21.69
N ILE A 5 -2.16 1.63 -21.60
CA ILE A 5 -1.39 0.64 -20.84
C ILE A 5 -0.50 -0.08 -21.84
N ILE A 6 0.81 0.04 -21.63
CA ILE A 6 1.84 -0.58 -22.47
C ILE A 6 2.76 -1.40 -21.59
N LYS A 7 3.13 -2.58 -22.09
CA LYS A 7 4.22 -3.37 -21.55
C LYS A 7 5.42 -3.16 -22.47
N PRO A 8 6.48 -2.44 -22.04
CA PRO A 8 7.62 -2.16 -22.90
C PRO A 8 8.45 -3.43 -23.12
N ASP A 9 8.60 -3.84 -24.39
CA ASP A 9 9.50 -4.94 -24.78
C ASP A 9 10.97 -4.48 -24.86
N ASN A 10 11.20 -3.17 -24.99
CA ASN A 10 12.50 -2.52 -25.06
C ASN A 10 12.55 -1.29 -24.16
N ASN A 11 13.74 -0.74 -23.93
CA ASN A 11 13.94 0.47 -23.10
C ASN A 11 13.41 1.77 -23.76
N THR A 12 12.77 1.67 -24.92
CA THR A 12 12.22 2.82 -25.66
C THR A 12 10.75 2.56 -25.94
N VAL A 13 9.92 3.54 -25.60
CA VAL A 13 8.48 3.53 -25.83
C VAL A 13 8.14 4.60 -26.85
N ASN A 14 7.54 4.19 -27.98
CA ASN A 14 7.02 5.10 -28.99
C ASN A 14 5.48 5.16 -28.85
N ILE A 15 4.94 6.35 -28.64
CA ILE A 15 3.50 6.59 -28.51
C ILE A 15 3.03 7.40 -29.72
N THR A 16 2.11 6.83 -30.50
CA THR A 16 1.44 7.56 -31.58
C THR A 16 0.37 8.46 -30.99
N VAL A 17 0.53 9.78 -31.18
CA VAL A 17 -0.42 10.78 -30.71
C VAL A 17 -1.47 11.06 -31.81
N PRO A 18 -2.77 11.19 -31.49
CA PRO A 18 -3.79 11.53 -32.49
C PRO A 18 -3.57 12.93 -33.08
N ASP A 19 -3.94 13.10 -34.36
CA ASP A 19 -3.74 14.36 -35.12
C ASP A 19 -4.32 15.61 -34.45
N SER A 20 -5.39 15.45 -33.65
CA SER A 20 -6.06 16.51 -32.92
C SER A 20 -5.23 17.18 -31.82
N TYR A 21 -4.10 16.57 -31.45
CA TYR A 21 -3.15 17.06 -30.44
C TYR A 21 -1.86 17.63 -31.06
N ILE A 22 -1.69 17.59 -32.39
CA ILE A 22 -0.53 18.18 -33.07
C ILE A 22 -0.55 19.70 -32.84
N GLY A 23 0.53 20.24 -32.27
CA GLY A 23 0.69 21.68 -31.98
C GLY A 23 0.11 22.14 -30.63
N LYS A 24 -0.31 21.22 -29.76
CA LYS A 24 -0.76 21.52 -28.39
C LYS A 24 0.21 20.91 -27.37
N GLU A 25 0.31 21.53 -26.20
CA GLU A 25 1.06 20.96 -25.07
C GLU A 25 0.35 19.70 -24.55
N VAL A 26 1.12 18.62 -24.37
CA VAL A 26 0.63 17.33 -23.88
C VAL A 26 1.52 16.88 -22.73
N GLU A 27 0.94 16.74 -21.55
CA GLU A 27 1.61 16.17 -20.38
C GLU A 27 1.45 14.64 -20.39
N ILE A 28 2.56 13.91 -20.27
CA ILE A 28 2.58 12.44 -20.21
C ILE A 28 3.01 12.02 -18.81
N ILE A 29 2.09 11.40 -18.08
CA ILE A 29 2.35 10.88 -16.73
C ILE A 29 2.43 9.35 -16.82
N CYS A 30 3.59 8.80 -16.49
CA CYS A 30 3.83 7.37 -16.50
C CYS A 30 3.73 6.82 -15.08
N PHE A 31 2.87 5.82 -14.89
CA PHE A 31 2.77 5.06 -13.65
C PHE A 31 3.19 3.62 -13.90
N ALA A 32 4.08 3.08 -13.08
CA ALA A 32 4.37 1.65 -13.10
C ALA A 32 3.16 0.89 -12.53
N LEU A 33 2.59 -0.01 -13.32
CA LEU A 33 1.55 -0.93 -12.85
C LEU A 33 2.15 -2.15 -12.15
N ASP A 34 3.39 -2.48 -12.48
CA ASP A 34 4.15 -3.57 -11.89
C ASP A 34 5.58 -3.04 -11.66
N GLU A 35 5.98 -2.93 -10.39
CA GLU A 35 7.33 -2.49 -10.05
C GLU A 35 8.30 -3.65 -10.30
N PRO A 36 9.45 -3.43 -10.97
CA PRO A 36 10.46 -4.46 -11.04
C PRO A 36 10.88 -4.80 -9.61
N LYS A 37 10.81 -6.10 -9.27
CA LYS A 37 11.33 -6.64 -8.01
C LYS A 37 12.81 -6.27 -7.92
N THR A 38 13.10 -5.12 -7.31
CA THR A 38 14.46 -4.68 -7.00
C THR A 38 15.08 -5.76 -6.13
N ASN A 39 16.35 -6.10 -6.39
CA ASN A 39 17.12 -7.15 -5.71
C ASN A 39 17.35 -6.86 -4.20
N GLY A 40 16.28 -6.63 -3.44
CA GLY A 40 16.27 -6.17 -2.06
C GLY A 40 14.87 -6.09 -1.45
N THR A 41 13.82 -5.92 -2.27
CA THR A 41 12.43 -5.95 -1.78
C THR A 41 11.80 -7.26 -2.20
N LYS A 42 11.83 -8.23 -1.29
CA LYS A 42 11.26 -9.57 -1.46
C LYS A 42 9.80 -9.41 -1.90
N SER A 43 9.45 -9.99 -3.05
CA SER A 43 8.05 -10.13 -3.42
C SER A 43 7.30 -10.98 -2.40
N PRO A 44 5.99 -10.74 -2.16
CA PRO A 44 5.18 -11.53 -1.23
C PRO A 44 5.16 -13.03 -1.58
N ASP A 45 5.48 -13.40 -2.82
CA ASP A 45 5.53 -14.79 -3.28
C ASP A 45 6.80 -15.56 -2.89
N THR A 46 7.79 -14.91 -2.28
CA THR A 46 9.10 -15.53 -1.96
C THR A 46 9.38 -15.62 -0.45
N GLU A 47 8.51 -15.05 0.40
CA GLU A 47 8.57 -15.37 1.82
C GLU A 47 7.95 -16.76 2.06
N PRO A 48 8.54 -17.61 2.91
CA PRO A 48 7.84 -18.80 3.37
C PRO A 48 6.50 -18.34 3.93
N LYS A 49 5.40 -18.93 3.45
CA LYS A 49 4.04 -18.59 3.89
C LYS A 49 3.99 -18.71 5.41
N LYS A 50 4.04 -17.57 6.12
CA LYS A 50 3.97 -17.54 7.58
C LYS A 50 2.63 -18.15 7.99
N THR A 51 2.70 -19.19 8.80
CA THR A 51 1.53 -19.87 9.35
C THR A 51 1.19 -19.26 10.70
N MET A 52 -0.04 -19.46 11.19
CA MET A 52 -0.43 -18.93 12.52
C MET A 52 0.48 -19.43 13.65
N ALA A 53 1.08 -20.61 13.50
CA ALA A 53 2.04 -21.16 14.45
C ALA A 53 3.32 -20.32 14.57
N ASP A 54 3.76 -19.65 13.51
CA ASP A 54 4.96 -18.81 13.52
C ASP A 54 4.80 -17.58 14.42
N PHE A 55 3.57 -17.23 14.79
CA PHE A 55 3.25 -16.07 15.62
C PHE A 55 3.02 -16.42 17.10
N TRP A 56 2.97 -17.70 17.47
CA TRP A 56 2.75 -18.12 18.85
C TRP A 56 4.01 -17.88 19.69
N GLY A 57 3.85 -17.19 20.82
CA GLY A 57 4.94 -16.94 21.77
C GLY A 57 5.97 -15.89 21.34
N ILE A 58 5.75 -15.17 20.23
CA ILE A 58 6.58 -14.01 19.85
C ILE A 58 6.44 -12.88 20.87
N LEU A 59 5.24 -12.68 21.40
CA LEU A 59 4.94 -11.60 22.34
C LEU A 59 5.26 -12.08 23.76
N SER A 60 6.05 -11.31 24.50
CA SER A 60 6.22 -11.55 25.94
C SER A 60 4.93 -11.23 26.68
N ASP A 61 4.68 -11.93 27.79
CA ASP A 61 3.47 -11.73 28.61
C ASP A 61 3.31 -10.27 29.04
N GLU A 62 4.41 -9.61 29.41
CA GLU A 62 4.43 -8.19 29.77
C GLU A 62 4.00 -7.28 28.60
N THR A 63 4.49 -7.55 27.39
CA THR A 63 4.11 -6.76 26.20
C THR A 63 2.64 -7.01 25.83
N ALA A 64 2.16 -8.25 26.03
CA ALA A 64 0.76 -8.60 25.81
C ALA A 64 -0.17 -7.84 26.76
N GLU A 65 0.18 -7.77 28.04
CA GLU A 65 -0.60 -7.02 29.05
C GLU A 65 -0.60 -5.52 28.77
N GLN A 66 0.54 -4.94 28.41
CA GLN A 66 0.63 -3.52 28.06
C GLN A 66 -0.20 -3.19 26.82
N LEU A 67 -0.16 -4.05 25.79
CA LEU A 67 -0.96 -3.89 24.59
C LEU A 67 -2.47 -3.98 24.91
N GLN A 68 -2.88 -4.92 25.75
CA GLN A 68 -4.28 -5.04 26.19
C GLN A 68 -4.75 -3.80 26.97
N LYS A 69 -3.92 -3.28 27.90
CA LYS A 69 -4.21 -2.05 28.63
C LYS A 69 -4.38 -0.87 27.69
N HIS A 70 -3.44 -0.67 26.77
CA HIS A 70 -3.49 0.43 25.81
C HIS A 70 -4.73 0.37 24.89
N VAL A 71 -5.13 -0.83 24.45
CA VAL A 71 -6.35 -1.03 23.66
C VAL A 71 -7.60 -0.70 24.46
N ALA A 72 -7.66 -1.12 25.74
CA ALA A 72 -8.79 -0.81 26.61
C ALA A 72 -8.92 0.69 26.89
N GLU A 73 -7.81 1.36 27.19
CA GLU A 73 -7.76 2.82 27.40
C GLU A 73 -8.22 3.56 26.13
N SER A 74 -7.67 3.19 24.97
CA SER A 74 -8.06 3.79 23.69
C SER A 74 -9.55 3.65 23.41
N ARG A 75 -10.13 2.48 23.71
CA ARG A 75 -11.57 2.24 23.55
C ARG A 75 -12.40 3.10 24.50
N ASN A 76 -12.03 3.17 25.77
CA ASN A 76 -12.74 3.97 26.76
C ASN A 76 -12.70 5.46 26.39
N GLU A 77 -11.54 5.97 25.94
CA GLU A 77 -11.42 7.34 25.45
C GLU A 77 -12.36 7.62 24.26
N TRP A 78 -12.50 6.66 23.35
CA TRP A 78 -13.41 6.79 22.22
C TRP A 78 -14.87 6.80 22.66
N GLU A 79 -15.27 5.92 23.57
CA GLU A 79 -16.62 5.87 24.13
C GLU A 79 -16.96 7.16 24.90
N GLU A 80 -16.02 7.71 25.68
CA GLU A 80 -16.19 9.00 26.35
C GLU A 80 -16.34 10.17 25.37
N ARG A 81 -15.52 10.22 24.31
CA ARG A 81 -15.62 11.25 23.27
C ARG A 81 -16.96 11.15 22.52
N PHE A 82 -17.39 9.93 22.24
CA PHE A 82 -18.67 9.68 21.57
C PHE A 82 -19.84 10.17 22.45
N ASN A 83 -19.86 9.81 23.73
CA ASN A 83 -20.92 10.23 24.65
C ASN A 83 -20.98 11.75 24.83
N LYS A 84 -19.83 12.44 24.93
CA LYS A 84 -19.75 13.91 25.00
C LYS A 84 -20.24 14.63 23.74
N GLN A 85 -20.28 13.97 22.59
CA GLN A 85 -20.82 14.54 21.35
C GLN A 85 -22.35 14.37 21.23
N CYS A 86 -22.93 13.48 22.03
CA CYS A 86 -24.36 13.17 22.00
C CYS A 86 -25.17 13.87 23.12
N GLU A 87 -24.50 14.58 24.04
CA GLU A 87 -25.09 15.54 24.99
C GLU A 87 -25.12 16.96 24.42
#